data_AF-A0A7V2NFQ4-F1
#
_entry.id   AF-A0A7V2NFQ4-F1
#
_cell.length_a   1.000
_cell.length_b   1.000
_cell.length_c   1.000
_cell.angle_alpha   90.00
_cell.angle_beta   90.00
_cell.angle_gamma   90.00
#
_symmetry.space_group_name_H-M   'P 1'
#
loop_
_entity.id
_entity.type
_entity.pdbx_description
1 polymer ?
#
loop_
_entity_poly.entity_id
_entity_poly.type
_entity_poly.pdbx_seq_one_letter_code
_entity_poly.pdbx_strand_id
1 'polypeptide(L)' 'MKEKNIGEIVVNLTGGTSLLGYMVERIRGKVRYGKTVRTIMAINRRSYDEQRENPYVLGEVLEIPE' A
#
# COMPACT_ATOMS: atom_id res chain seq x y z
N MET A 1 43.85 -10.39 12.80
CA MET A 1 42.37 -10.41 12.99
C MET A 1 41.74 -10.41 11.60
N LYS A 2 40.99 -11.45 11.21
CA LYS A 2 40.36 -11.52 9.88
C LYS A 2 39.07 -10.68 9.88
N GLU A 3 38.92 -9.83 8.88
CA GLU A 3 37.67 -9.11 8.58
C GLU A 3 36.52 -10.12 8.40
N LYS A 4 35.41 -9.89 9.10
CA LYS A 4 34.19 -10.66 8.88
C LYS A 4 33.57 -10.19 7.56
N ASN A 5 33.69 -11.00 6.53
CA ASN A 5 32.97 -10.87 5.27
C ASN A 5 31.47 -11.06 5.59
N ILE A 6 30.69 -9.99 5.59
CA ILE A 6 29.23 -10.08 5.83
C ILE A 6 28.62 -10.69 4.56
N GLY A 7 28.44 -12.01 4.57
CA GLY A 7 27.91 -12.78 3.44
C GLY A 7 26.39 -12.73 3.28
N GLU A 8 25.66 -12.08 4.20
CA GLU A 8 24.21 -12.08 4.20
C GLU A 8 23.63 -10.82 4.87
N ILE A 9 22.58 -10.28 4.26
CA ILE A 9 21.78 -9.17 4.78
C ILE A 9 20.36 -9.69 4.99
N VAL A 10 19.91 -9.68 6.24
CA VAL A 10 18.52 -10.04 6.61
C VAL A 10 17.70 -8.77 6.73
N VAL A 11 16.58 -8.71 5.99
CA VAL A 11 15.64 -7.60 6.02
C VAL A 11 14.33 -8.09 6.63
N ASN A 12 13.99 -7.60 7.82
CA ASN A 12 12.69 -7.86 8.43
C ASN A 12 11.71 -6.76 8.00
N LEU A 13 10.75 -7.09 7.14
CA LEU A 13 9.68 -6.20 6.75
C LEU A 13 8.44 -6.54 7.59
N THR A 14 8.03 -5.65 8.48
CA THR A 14 6.80 -5.81 9.28
C THR A 14 5.63 -5.08 8.62
N GLY A 15 4.44 -5.70 8.68
CA GLY A 15 3.26 -5.28 7.95
C GLY A 15 2.60 -3.97 8.43
N GLY A 16 1.34 -3.80 8.05
CA GLY A 16 0.61 -2.55 8.23
C GLY A 16 0.50 -1.78 6.92
N THR A 17 -0.40 -0.79 6.91
CA THR A 17 -0.72 -0.01 5.71
C THR A 17 0.48 0.76 5.16
N SER A 18 1.43 1.15 6.02
CA SER A 18 2.65 1.86 5.63
C SER A 18 3.58 1.02 4.75
N LEU A 19 3.86 -0.23 5.11
CA LEU A 19 4.70 -1.11 4.29
C LEU A 19 3.99 -1.49 2.98
N LEU A 20 2.69 -1.75 3.03
CA LEU A 20 1.89 -2.06 1.84
C LEU A 20 1.86 -0.88 0.86
N GLY A 21 1.66 0.34 1.36
CA GLY A 21 1.75 1.56 0.55
C GLY A 21 3.12 1.71 -0.11
N TYR A 22 4.20 1.54 0.67
CA TYR A 22 5.58 1.61 0.16
C TYR A 22 5.85 0.61 -0.97
N MET A 23 5.39 -0.64 -0.82
CA MET A 23 5.58 -1.68 -1.84
C MET A 23 4.77 -1.39 -3.10
N VAL A 24 3.50 -1.00 -2.97
CA VAL A 24 2.62 -0.68 -4.11
C VAL A 24 3.16 0.50 -4.92
N GLU A 25 3.64 1.55 -4.26
CA GLU A 25 4.26 2.70 -4.94
C GLU A 25 5.52 2.31 -5.74
N ARG A 26 6.36 1.44 -5.17
CA ARG A 26 7.59 0.98 -5.83
C ARG A 26 7.32 0.01 -6.98
N ILE A 27 6.24 -0.77 -6.89
CA ILE A 27 5.76 -1.67 -7.95
C ILE A 27 5.07 -0.86 -9.05
N ARG A 28 4.29 0.18 -8.71
CA ARG A 28 3.62 1.08 -9.67
C ARG A 28 4.58 1.60 -10.74
N GLY A 29 5.77 2.07 -10.32
CA GLY A 29 6.78 2.57 -11.23
C GLY A 29 7.38 1.51 -12.18
N LYS A 30 7.27 0.22 -11.84
CA LYS A 30 7.87 -0.90 -12.58
C LYS A 30 6.87 -1.70 -13.41
N VAL A 31 5.57 -1.64 -13.09
CA VAL A 31 4.50 -2.40 -13.76
C VAL A 31 3.88 -1.62 -14.94
N ARG A 32 4.50 -0.51 -15.38
CA ARG A 32 4.12 0.23 -16.58
C ARG A 32 4.45 -0.59 -17.85
N TYR A 33 3.78 -1.71 -18.08
CA TYR A 33 3.79 -2.51 -19.31
C TYR A 33 2.97 -1.80 -20.42
N GLY A 34 3.22 -0.50 -20.64
CA GLY A 34 2.42 0.34 -21.54
C GLY A 34 1.00 0.66 -21.04
N LYS A 35 0.68 0.34 -19.79
CA LYS A 35 -0.63 0.62 -19.17
C LYS A 35 -0.55 1.82 -18.22
N THR A 36 -1.62 2.62 -18.20
CA THR A 36 -1.82 3.71 -17.23
C THR A 36 -2.18 3.11 -15.87
N VAL A 37 -1.46 3.52 -14.82
CA VAL A 37 -1.81 3.16 -13.44
C VAL A 37 -2.43 4.38 -12.77
N ARG A 38 -3.63 4.22 -12.21
CA ARG A 38 -4.32 5.26 -11.43
C ARG A 38 -4.14 4.97 -9.94
N THR A 39 -3.76 5.99 -9.18
CA THR A 39 -3.69 5.88 -7.73
C THR A 39 -5.02 6.35 -7.15
N ILE A 40 -5.66 5.51 -6.34
CA ILE A 40 -6.95 5.84 -5.73
C ILE A 40 -6.91 5.63 -4.21
N MET A 41 -7.71 6.40 -3.48
CA MET A 41 -7.97 6.22 -2.04
C MET A 41 -9.44 5.94 -1.83
N ALA A 42 -9.76 4.81 -1.18
CA ALA A 42 -11.10 4.53 -0.71
C ALA A 42 -11.41 5.40 0.51
N ILE A 43 -12.53 6.10 0.49
CA ILE A 43 -12.97 6.97 1.59
C ILE A 43 -14.22 6.39 2.22
N ASN A 44 -14.24 6.43 3.55
CA ASN A 44 -15.43 6.15 4.32
C ASN A 44 -15.81 7.39 5.14
N ARG A 45 -16.87 8.07 4.74
CA ARG A 45 -17.38 9.28 5.42
C ARG A 45 -18.36 8.95 6.54
N ARG A 46 -18.75 7.67 6.63
CA ARG A 46 -19.75 7.15 7.57
C ARG A 46 -19.18 7.09 8.99
N SER A 47 -20.04 7.25 9.98
CA SER A 47 -19.63 7.09 11.38
C SER A 47 -19.17 5.66 11.66
N TYR A 48 -18.44 5.46 12.75
CA TYR A 48 -18.01 4.12 13.15
C TYR A 48 -19.22 3.18 13.39
N ASP A 49 -20.27 3.70 14.03
CA ASP A 49 -21.47 2.92 14.33
C ASP A 49 -22.20 2.50 13.05
N GLU A 50 -22.34 3.41 12.08
CA GLU A 50 -22.94 3.10 10.79
C GLU A 50 -22.12 2.05 10.01
N GLN A 51 -20.79 2.12 10.08
CA GLN A 51 -19.92 1.11 9.47
C GLN A 51 -20.08 -0.26 10.12
N ARG A 52 -20.34 -0.30 11.43
CA ARG A 52 -20.55 -1.54 12.18
C ARG A 52 -21.92 -2.15 11.90
N GLU A 53 -22.97 -1.33 11.82
CA GLU A 53 -24.35 -1.78 11.59
C GLU A 53 -24.60 -2.13 10.11
N ASN A 54 -23.96 -1.42 9.18
CA ASN A 54 -24.07 -1.65 7.74
C ASN A 54 -22.67 -1.75 7.07
N PRO A 55 -21.97 -2.88 7.24
CA PRO A 55 -20.57 -3.01 6.86
C PRO A 55 -20.33 -3.07 5.34
N TYR A 56 -21.29 -3.55 4.56
CA TYR A 56 -21.13 -3.79 3.12
C TYR A 56 -21.97 -2.82 2.29
N VAL A 57 -21.31 -1.79 1.79
CA VAL A 57 -21.92 -0.79 0.90
C VAL A 57 -21.01 -0.52 -0.30
N LEU A 58 -21.55 0.09 -1.34
CA LEU A 58 -20.74 0.62 -2.43
C LEU A 58 -19.88 1.79 -1.90
N GLY A 59 -18.56 1.66 -2.01
CA GLY A 59 -17.60 2.64 -1.49
C GLY A 59 -17.34 3.81 -2.43
N GLU A 60 -16.91 4.93 -1.87
CA GLU A 60 -16.39 6.10 -2.60
C GLU A 60 -14.87 5.96 -2.76
N VAL A 61 -14.34 6.36 -3.92
CA VAL A 61 -12.90 6.45 -4.16
C VAL A 61 -12.55 7.84 -4.68
N LEU A 62 -11.44 8.40 -4.21
CA LEU A 62 -10.82 9.57 -4.82
C LEU A 62 -9.61 9.15 -5.65
N GLU A 63 -9.47 9.73 -6.83
CA GLU A 63 -8.25 9.65 -7.60
C GLU A 63 -7.21 10.65 -7.08
N ILE A 64 -5.99 10.18 -6.87
CA ILE A 64 -4.85 11.00 -6.45
C ILE A 64 -4.07 11.35 -7.73
N PRO A 65 -4.01 12.64 -8.11
CA PRO A 65 -3.21 13.06 -9.26
C PRO A 65 -1.72 12.82 -9.01
N GLU A 66 -0.96 12.56 -10.08
CA GLU A 66 0.51 12.44 -10.04
C GLU A 66 1.19 13.78 -9.73
#